data_AF-A0A4Q9LE62-F1
#
_entry.id   AF-A0A4Q9LE62-F1
#
_cell.length_a   1.000
_cell.length_b   1.000
_cell.length_c   1.000
_cell.angle_alpha   90.00
_cell.angle_beta   90.00
_cell.angle_gamma   90.00
#
_symmetry.space_group_name_H-M   'P 1'
#
loop_
_entity.id
_entity.type
_entity.pdbx_description
1 polymer ?
#
loop_
_entity_poly.entity_id
_entity_poly.type
_entity_poly.pdbx_seq_one_letter_code
_entity_poly.pdbx_strand_id
1 'polypeptide(L)'
;MEENKFNEYLNSGDSENCKLLIQKLETKLLNEKVEYSRKILKEKILKFKTSYKSLSKEIEICLEKNKREFFKIENNFQNKLNNKIYISSLKDLEYQINNCEEVCIENCENVEFTFFRVKGSIFIKNCINCKFKCISHQIRLYRCVRIYLEIYVTTGVFIEECQDICTEQLFVQGMETKNNLYNRIFDFSNPI
;
A
#
# COMPACT_ATOMS: atom_id res chain seq x y z
N MET A 1 -39.67 -13.34 3.41
CA MET A 1 -39.37 -12.06 2.71
C MET A 1 -38.17 -11.33 3.33
N GLU A 2 -38.14 -11.02 4.62
CA GLU A 2 -36.98 -10.36 5.26
C GLU A 2 -35.70 -11.22 5.27
N GLU A 3 -35.83 -12.55 5.36
CA GLU A 3 -34.70 -13.49 5.35
C GLU A 3 -34.07 -13.64 3.96
N ASN A 4 -34.89 -13.62 2.90
CA ASN A 4 -34.39 -13.60 1.52
C ASN A 4 -33.63 -12.31 1.22
N LYS A 5 -34.16 -11.15 1.66
CA LYS A 5 -33.47 -9.86 1.52
C LYS A 5 -32.17 -9.80 2.31
N PHE A 6 -32.12 -10.38 3.50
CA PHE A 6 -30.89 -10.45 4.27
C PHE A 6 -29.82 -11.28 3.54
N ASN A 7 -30.19 -12.43 3.01
CA ASN A 7 -29.26 -13.29 2.25
C ASN A 7 -28.81 -12.62 0.94
N GLU A 8 -29.69 -11.88 0.26
CA GLU A 8 -29.32 -11.07 -0.91
C GLU A 8 -28.26 -10.03 -0.56
N TYR A 9 -28.45 -9.24 0.50
CA TYR A 9 -27.46 -8.26 0.96
C TYR A 9 -26.16 -8.90 1.45
N LEU A 10 -26.26 -10.07 2.11
CA LEU A 10 -25.12 -10.84 2.58
C LEU A 10 -24.26 -11.32 1.41
N ASN A 11 -24.89 -11.85 0.35
CA ASN A 11 -24.21 -12.35 -0.85
C ASN A 11 -23.65 -11.23 -1.73
N SER A 12 -24.27 -10.06 -1.73
CA SER A 12 -23.79 -8.89 -2.48
C SER A 12 -22.70 -8.10 -1.75
N GLY A 13 -22.36 -8.46 -0.51
CA GLY A 13 -21.36 -7.76 0.31
C GLY A 13 -21.83 -6.41 0.86
N ASP A 14 -23.14 -6.13 0.85
CA ASP A 14 -23.71 -4.86 1.29
C ASP A 14 -23.86 -4.82 2.83
N SER A 15 -22.73 -4.51 3.47
CA SER A 15 -22.58 -4.45 4.93
C SER A 15 -23.54 -3.46 5.59
N GLU A 16 -23.83 -2.34 4.93
CA GLU A 16 -24.63 -1.26 5.49
C GLU A 16 -26.11 -1.64 5.54
N ASN A 17 -26.65 -2.21 4.46
CA ASN A 17 -28.02 -2.70 4.44
C ASN A 17 -28.24 -3.92 5.34
N CYS A 18 -27.23 -4.77 5.54
CA CYS A 18 -27.28 -5.84 6.53
C CYS A 18 -27.44 -5.30 7.97
N LYS A 19 -26.67 -4.27 8.34
CA LYS A 19 -26.76 -3.62 9.67
C LYS A 19 -28.11 -2.94 9.87
N LEU A 20 -28.58 -2.20 8.87
CA LEU A 20 -29.88 -1.53 8.92
C LEU A 20 -31.04 -2.52 9.10
N LEU A 21 -30.97 -3.69 8.46
CA LEU A 21 -31.99 -4.72 8.62
C LEU A 21 -31.97 -5.33 10.04
N ILE A 22 -30.79 -5.59 10.59
CA ILE A 22 -30.63 -6.07 11.97
C ILE A 22 -31.16 -5.04 12.96
N GLN A 23 -30.81 -3.77 12.81
CA GLN A 23 -31.32 -2.67 13.66
C GLN A 23 -32.84 -2.55 13.59
N LYS A 24 -33.44 -2.67 12.40
CA LYS A 24 -34.92 -2.68 12.26
C LYS A 24 -35.56 -3.83 13.03
N LEU A 25 -34.96 -5.02 13.03
CA LEU A 25 -35.45 -6.17 13.79
C LEU A 25 -35.27 -5.97 15.29
N GLU A 26 -34.19 -5.35 15.74
CA GLU A 26 -33.97 -4.97 17.14
C GLU A 26 -35.00 -3.94 17.63
N THR A 27 -35.32 -2.94 16.81
CA THR A 27 -36.39 -1.97 17.11
C THR A 27 -37.76 -2.65 17.18
N LYS A 28 -38.05 -3.60 16.28
CA LYS A 28 -39.28 -4.42 16.35
C LYS A 28 -39.33 -5.24 17.63
N LEU A 29 -38.21 -5.84 18.06
CA LEU A 29 -38.12 -6.61 19.29
C LEU A 29 -38.37 -5.76 20.55
N LEU A 30 -37.96 -4.49 20.55
CA LEU A 30 -38.20 -3.56 21.65
C LEU A 30 -39.70 -3.22 21.81
N ASN A 31 -40.42 -3.12 20.69
CA ASN A 31 -41.84 -2.76 20.67
C ASN A 31 -42.78 -3.97 20.77
N GLU A 32 -42.26 -5.20 20.64
CA GLU A 32 -43.03 -6.43 20.69
C GLU A 32 -43.39 -6.81 22.13
N LYS A 33 -44.69 -6.94 22.40
CA LYS A 33 -45.24 -7.25 23.73
C LYS A 33 -45.49 -8.74 23.93
N VAL A 34 -45.64 -9.50 22.85
CA VAL A 34 -45.96 -10.93 22.90
C VAL A 34 -44.69 -11.76 23.11
N GLU A 35 -44.61 -12.49 24.21
CA GLU A 35 -43.42 -13.22 24.63
C GLU A 35 -42.96 -14.28 23.62
N TYR A 36 -43.89 -15.04 23.05
CA TYR A 36 -43.61 -16.02 22.00
C TYR A 36 -42.98 -15.37 20.76
N SER A 37 -43.57 -14.26 20.28
CA SER A 37 -43.05 -13.50 19.14
C SER A 37 -41.68 -12.91 19.42
N ARG A 38 -41.42 -12.42 20.65
CA ARG A 38 -40.10 -11.94 21.08
C ARG A 38 -39.04 -13.04 21.02
N LYS A 39 -39.39 -14.27 21.39
CA LYS A 39 -38.46 -15.40 21.33
C LYS A 39 -38.05 -15.69 19.88
N ILE A 40 -39.01 -15.77 18.97
CA ILE A 40 -38.77 -15.98 17.53
C ILE A 40 -37.91 -14.84 16.95
N LEU A 41 -38.22 -13.58 17.29
CA LEU A 41 -37.46 -12.41 16.85
C LEU A 41 -36.00 -12.45 17.36
N LYS A 42 -35.78 -12.85 18.62
CA LYS A 42 -34.43 -12.99 19.18
C LYS A 42 -33.61 -14.05 18.45
N GLU A 43 -34.20 -15.22 18.19
CA GLU A 43 -33.55 -16.31 17.45
C GLU A 43 -33.17 -15.86 16.03
N LYS A 44 -34.07 -15.12 15.35
CA LYS A 44 -33.82 -14.57 14.02
C LYS A 44 -32.69 -13.53 14.00
N ILE A 45 -32.68 -12.60 14.95
CA ILE A 45 -31.61 -11.58 15.09
C ILE A 45 -30.27 -12.27 15.38
N LEU A 46 -30.27 -13.28 16.25
CA LEU A 46 -29.06 -14.04 16.58
C LEU A 46 -28.48 -14.74 15.35
N LYS A 47 -29.35 -15.38 14.55
CA LYS A 47 -28.95 -16.03 13.28
C LYS A 47 -28.30 -15.01 12.33
N PHE A 48 -28.93 -13.86 12.12
CA PHE A 48 -28.41 -12.82 11.20
C PHE A 48 -27.09 -12.22 11.69
N LYS A 49 -26.97 -11.95 13.00
CA LYS A 49 -25.70 -11.47 13.59
C LYS A 49 -24.58 -12.50 13.46
N THR A 50 -24.89 -13.78 13.63
CA THR A 50 -23.90 -14.86 13.51
C THR A 50 -23.42 -14.99 12.06
N SER A 51 -24.34 -15.03 11.09
CA SER A 51 -23.99 -15.09 9.65
C SER A 51 -23.18 -13.86 9.20
N TYR A 52 -23.57 -12.66 9.64
CA TYR A 52 -22.82 -11.44 9.38
C TYR A 52 -21.40 -11.46 9.97
N LYS A 53 -21.25 -11.98 11.20
CA LYS A 53 -19.96 -12.10 11.88
C LYS A 53 -19.04 -13.16 11.24
N SER A 54 -19.62 -14.24 10.71
CA SER A 54 -18.87 -15.24 9.94
C SER A 54 -18.36 -14.66 8.63
N LEU A 55 -19.22 -13.94 7.89
CA LEU A 55 -18.81 -13.27 6.66
C LEU A 55 -17.73 -12.20 6.92
N SER A 56 -17.88 -11.39 7.98
CA SER A 56 -16.84 -10.40 8.33
C SER A 56 -15.50 -11.05 8.64
N LYS A 57 -15.51 -12.22 9.31
CA LYS A 57 -14.29 -13.02 9.55
C LYS A 57 -13.74 -13.64 8.26
N GLU A 58 -14.59 -14.13 7.36
CA GLU A 58 -14.14 -14.67 6.07
C GLU A 58 -13.54 -13.59 5.17
N ILE A 59 -14.16 -12.40 5.13
CA ILE A 59 -13.60 -11.21 4.46
C ILE A 59 -12.27 -10.82 5.11
N GLU A 60 -12.18 -10.81 6.43
CA GLU A 60 -10.93 -10.50 7.15
C GLU A 60 -9.84 -11.55 6.88
N ILE A 61 -10.18 -12.84 6.82
CA ILE A 61 -9.28 -13.93 6.43
C ILE A 61 -8.87 -13.82 4.96
N CYS A 62 -9.78 -13.45 4.06
CA CYS A 62 -9.47 -13.22 2.64
C CYS A 62 -8.58 -11.99 2.46
N LEU A 63 -8.81 -10.91 3.21
CA LEU A 63 -7.95 -9.73 3.23
C LEU A 63 -6.59 -10.04 3.84
N GLU A 64 -6.51 -10.86 4.90
CA GLU A 64 -5.26 -11.35 5.46
C GLU A 64 -4.53 -12.31 4.50
N LYS A 65 -5.24 -13.19 3.80
CA LYS A 65 -4.68 -14.06 2.76
C LYS A 65 -4.14 -13.24 1.60
N ASN A 66 -4.90 -12.24 1.12
CA ASN A 66 -4.44 -11.31 0.10
C ASN A 66 -3.21 -10.54 0.59
N LYS A 67 -3.22 -9.99 1.81
CA LYS A 67 -2.02 -9.36 2.41
C LYS A 67 -0.84 -10.33 2.45
N ARG A 68 -1.03 -11.58 2.89
CA ARG A 68 0.02 -12.61 2.93
C ARG A 68 0.50 -13.02 1.54
N GLU A 69 -0.35 -13.00 0.52
CA GLU A 69 0.02 -13.24 -0.87
C GLU A 69 0.79 -12.05 -1.46
N PHE A 70 0.39 -10.81 -1.17
CA PHE A 70 1.18 -9.60 -1.42
C PHE A 70 2.56 -9.68 -0.76
N PHE A 71 2.64 -10.05 0.52
CA PHE A 71 3.91 -10.26 1.25
C PHE A 71 4.74 -11.45 0.70
N LYS A 72 4.11 -12.48 0.12
CA LYS A 72 4.83 -13.58 -0.53
C LYS A 72 5.41 -13.17 -1.87
N ILE A 73 4.72 -12.31 -2.63
CA ILE A 73 5.26 -11.70 -3.85
C ILE A 73 6.46 -10.80 -3.48
N GLU A 74 6.37 -10.00 -2.41
CA GLU A 74 7.48 -9.15 -1.93
C GLU A 74 8.79 -9.92 -1.66
N ASN A 75 8.69 -11.15 -1.12
CA ASN A 75 9.86 -11.97 -0.80
C ASN A 75 10.55 -12.61 -2.01
N ASN A 76 9.88 -12.72 -3.17
CA ASN A 76 10.51 -13.28 -4.38
C ASN A 76 11.35 -12.26 -5.15
N PHE A 77 11.18 -10.96 -4.89
CA PHE A 77 11.90 -9.89 -5.59
C PHE A 77 12.97 -9.20 -4.72
N GLN A 78 13.06 -9.49 -3.42
CA GLN A 78 14.08 -8.96 -2.52
C GLN A 78 15.11 -10.02 -2.15
N ASN A 79 16.23 -10.05 -2.88
CA ASN A 79 17.40 -10.78 -2.40
C ASN A 79 18.10 -9.93 -1.34
N LYS A 80 17.92 -10.30 -0.07
CA LYS A 80 18.60 -9.65 1.05
C LYS A 80 20.00 -10.23 1.21
N LEU A 81 21.01 -9.53 0.70
CA LEU A 81 22.42 -9.85 0.91
C LEU A 81 23.05 -8.69 1.70
N ASN A 82 23.59 -8.97 2.90
CA ASN A 82 24.35 -7.99 3.70
C ASN A 82 23.67 -6.62 3.87
N ASN A 83 22.41 -6.58 4.34
CA ASN A 83 21.61 -5.34 4.53
C ASN A 83 21.34 -4.50 3.26
N LYS A 84 21.69 -5.02 2.08
CA LYS A 84 21.30 -4.46 0.79
C LYS A 84 20.05 -5.16 0.29
N ILE A 85 19.14 -4.38 -0.28
CA ILE A 85 17.94 -4.89 -0.94
C ILE A 85 18.13 -4.69 -2.45
N TYR A 86 18.01 -5.77 -3.20
CA TYR A 86 17.95 -5.73 -4.66
C TYR A 86 16.51 -5.99 -5.09
N ILE A 87 15.96 -5.13 -5.94
CA ILE A 87 14.60 -5.20 -6.49
C ILE A 87 14.73 -5.13 -7.99
N SER A 88 14.03 -6.00 -8.72
CA SER A 88 14.04 -5.92 -10.18
C SER A 88 12.75 -6.40 -10.83
N SER A 89 12.55 -5.98 -12.08
CA SER A 89 11.49 -6.52 -12.96
C SER A 89 10.07 -6.33 -12.43
N LEU A 90 9.82 -5.27 -11.65
CA LEU A 90 8.48 -4.90 -11.19
C LEU A 90 7.74 -4.12 -12.25
N LYS A 91 6.43 -4.33 -12.37
CA LYS A 91 5.61 -3.65 -13.38
C LYS A 91 4.19 -3.38 -12.89
N ASP A 92 3.66 -2.20 -13.22
CA ASP A 92 2.27 -1.79 -13.05
C ASP A 92 1.73 -2.00 -11.60
N LEU A 93 2.51 -1.59 -10.59
CA LEU A 93 2.17 -1.81 -9.19
C LEU A 93 2.71 -0.73 -8.24
N GLU A 94 2.16 -0.73 -7.02
CA GLU A 94 2.71 -0.01 -5.88
C GLU A 94 3.59 -0.97 -5.04
N TYR A 95 4.78 -0.54 -4.64
CA TYR A 95 5.75 -1.38 -3.95
C TYR A 95 6.28 -0.72 -2.66
N GLN A 96 6.36 -1.50 -1.59
CA GLN A 96 6.94 -1.05 -0.32
C GLN A 96 8.34 -1.64 -0.11
N ILE A 97 9.30 -0.76 0.16
CA ILE A 97 10.68 -1.15 0.49
C ILE A 97 10.87 -1.07 1.99
N ASN A 98 11.38 -2.14 2.59
CA ASN A 98 11.77 -2.15 3.99
C ASN A 98 13.02 -1.29 4.21
N ASN A 99 13.10 -0.60 5.37
CA ASN A 99 14.26 0.20 5.71
C ASN A 99 15.56 -0.62 5.68
N CYS A 100 16.59 -0.10 5.01
CA CYS A 100 17.82 -0.82 4.73
C CYS A 100 19.05 0.11 4.69
N GLU A 101 20.23 -0.48 4.49
CA GLU A 101 21.46 0.29 4.31
C GLU A 101 21.62 0.79 2.88
N GLU A 102 21.37 -0.06 1.90
CA GLU A 102 21.43 0.29 0.48
C GLU A 102 20.33 -0.42 -0.30
N VAL A 103 19.90 0.19 -1.41
CA VAL A 103 18.90 -0.37 -2.32
C VAL A 103 19.38 -0.25 -3.75
N CYS A 104 19.19 -1.32 -4.52
CA CYS A 104 19.35 -1.33 -5.96
C CYS A 104 18.02 -1.72 -6.62
N ILE A 105 17.53 -0.92 -7.55
CA ILE A 105 16.25 -1.09 -8.23
C ILE A 105 16.53 -1.10 -9.73
N GLU A 106 16.21 -2.22 -10.39
CA GLU A 106 16.57 -2.41 -11.79
C GLU A 106 15.39 -2.87 -12.66
N ASN A 107 15.27 -2.33 -13.87
CA ASN A 107 14.32 -2.79 -14.89
C ASN A 107 12.84 -2.76 -14.43
N CYS A 108 12.43 -1.70 -13.72
CA CYS A 108 11.05 -1.52 -13.28
C CYS A 108 10.28 -0.53 -14.19
N GLU A 109 9.00 -0.78 -14.44
CA GLU A 109 8.15 0.02 -15.32
C GLU A 109 6.80 0.36 -14.69
N ASN A 110 6.38 1.63 -14.71
CA ASN A 110 5.09 2.06 -14.16
C ASN A 110 4.92 1.67 -12.67
N VAL A 111 5.96 1.86 -11.86
CA VAL A 111 5.95 1.48 -10.44
C VAL A 111 5.99 2.69 -9.52
N GLU A 112 5.15 2.66 -8.49
CA GLU A 112 5.16 3.64 -7.41
C GLU A 112 5.77 3.04 -6.15
N PHE A 113 6.93 3.54 -5.75
CA PHE A 113 7.61 3.15 -4.52
C PHE A 113 7.15 4.04 -3.36
N THR A 114 6.39 3.45 -2.44
CA THR A 114 5.87 4.14 -1.25
C THR A 114 6.99 4.58 -0.31
N PHE A 115 6.70 5.43 0.67
CA PHE A 115 7.74 5.99 1.56
C PHE A 115 8.70 4.94 2.14
N PHE A 116 10.00 5.08 1.88
CA PHE A 116 11.05 4.25 2.47
C PHE A 116 12.30 5.04 2.86
N ARG A 117 13.09 4.51 3.81
CA ARG A 117 14.35 5.13 4.26
C ARG A 117 15.54 4.21 4.04
N VAL A 118 16.57 4.76 3.39
CA VAL A 118 17.85 4.11 3.15
C VAL A 118 18.95 4.89 3.85
N LYS A 119 19.81 4.21 4.61
CA LYS A 119 20.90 4.90 5.34
C LYS A 119 22.00 5.41 4.39
N GLY A 120 22.34 4.61 3.39
CA GLY A 120 23.35 4.88 2.40
C GLY A 120 22.72 5.30 1.07
N SER A 121 23.03 4.56 0.02
CA SER A 121 22.75 4.95 -1.37
C SER A 121 21.55 4.20 -1.95
N ILE A 122 20.81 4.88 -2.83
CA ILE A 122 19.83 4.25 -3.72
C ILE A 122 20.39 4.26 -5.13
N PHE A 123 20.41 3.10 -5.78
CA PHE A 123 20.77 2.93 -7.18
C PHE A 123 19.53 2.54 -7.98
N ILE A 124 19.20 3.31 -9.01
CA ILE A 124 18.02 3.11 -9.86
C ILE A 124 18.52 2.97 -11.29
N LYS A 125 18.22 1.84 -11.94
CA LYS A 125 18.75 1.51 -13.25
C LYS A 125 17.67 1.03 -14.20
N ASN A 126 17.71 1.48 -15.45
CA ASN A 126 16.80 1.03 -16.52
C ASN A 126 15.32 1.10 -16.11
N CYS A 127 14.93 2.11 -15.31
CA CYS A 127 13.54 2.25 -14.83
C CYS A 127 12.78 3.26 -15.69
N ILE A 128 11.51 3.01 -15.95
CA ILE A 128 10.68 3.83 -16.83
C ILE A 128 9.37 4.18 -16.15
N ASN A 129 9.01 5.47 -16.14
CA ASN A 129 7.73 5.95 -15.60
C ASN A 129 7.52 5.52 -14.14
N CYS A 130 8.53 5.70 -13.29
CA CYS A 130 8.47 5.30 -11.88
C CYS A 130 8.46 6.51 -10.95
N LYS A 131 7.81 6.35 -9.80
CA LYS A 131 7.75 7.36 -8.73
C LYS A 131 8.43 6.83 -7.47
N PHE A 132 9.20 7.67 -6.81
CA PHE A 132 9.89 7.31 -5.58
C PHE A 132 9.67 8.37 -4.51
N LYS A 133 9.24 7.93 -3.33
CA LYS A 133 9.17 8.77 -2.13
C LYS A 133 10.17 8.25 -1.10
N CYS A 134 11.30 8.93 -0.87
CA CYS A 134 12.33 8.34 0.00
C CYS A 134 13.31 9.32 0.67
N ILE A 135 13.97 8.81 1.71
CA ILE A 135 15.10 9.46 2.40
C ILE A 135 16.37 8.64 2.14
N SER A 136 17.45 9.29 1.72
CA SER A 136 18.73 8.64 1.45
C SER A 136 19.92 9.59 1.64
N HIS A 137 21.14 9.05 1.70
CA HIS A 137 22.34 9.89 1.61
C HIS A 137 22.55 10.40 0.18
N GLN A 138 22.36 9.54 -0.82
CA GLN A 138 22.57 9.84 -2.23
C GLN A 138 21.71 8.95 -3.13
N ILE A 139 21.26 9.48 -4.26
CA ILE A 139 20.50 8.73 -5.26
C ILE A 139 21.26 8.75 -6.59
N ARG A 140 21.43 7.58 -7.20
CA ARG A 140 22.06 7.43 -8.51
C ARG A 140 21.08 6.83 -9.50
N LEU A 141 20.89 7.50 -10.64
CA LEU A 141 20.06 7.05 -11.75
C LEU A 141 20.93 6.75 -12.97
N TYR A 142 20.68 5.61 -13.59
CA TYR A 142 21.36 5.20 -14.82
C TYR A 142 20.34 4.68 -15.83
N ARG A 143 20.32 5.23 -17.04
CA ARG A 143 19.40 4.80 -18.12
C ARG A 143 17.93 4.83 -17.73
N CYS A 144 17.51 5.84 -16.97
CA CYS A 144 16.14 5.96 -16.50
C CYS A 144 15.36 7.01 -17.30
N VAL A 145 14.05 6.79 -17.48
CA VAL A 145 13.19 7.67 -18.29
C VAL A 145 11.90 7.98 -17.53
N ARG A 146 11.50 9.26 -17.46
CA ARG A 146 10.29 9.72 -16.77
C ARG A 146 10.27 9.27 -15.30
N ILE A 147 11.23 9.74 -14.52
CA ILE A 147 11.31 9.42 -13.09
C ILE A 147 10.88 10.61 -12.28
N TYR A 148 10.01 10.38 -11.29
CA TYR A 148 9.61 11.39 -10.32
C TYR A 148 10.12 11.00 -8.93
N LEU A 149 10.85 11.93 -8.30
CA LEU A 149 11.56 11.74 -7.04
C LEU A 149 11.05 12.76 -6.01
N GLU A 150 10.20 12.34 -5.07
CA GLU A 150 9.89 13.13 -3.86
C GLU A 150 10.88 12.72 -2.74
N ILE A 151 11.95 13.49 -2.57
CA ILE A 151 13.15 12.99 -1.87
C ILE A 151 13.70 13.92 -0.78
N TYR A 152 14.34 13.28 0.20
CA TYR A 152 15.29 13.92 1.10
C TYR A 152 16.66 13.29 0.92
N VAL A 153 17.62 14.06 0.40
CA VAL A 153 19.00 13.60 0.17
C VAL A 153 20.02 14.55 0.80
N THR A 154 21.10 14.01 1.37
CA THR A 154 22.13 14.84 2.03
C THR A 154 23.30 15.20 1.13
N THR A 155 23.49 14.51 0.00
CA THR A 155 24.59 14.79 -0.95
C THR A 155 24.12 15.24 -2.33
N GLY A 156 23.01 14.69 -2.81
CA GLY A 156 22.40 15.05 -4.09
C GLY A 156 21.92 13.83 -4.88
N VAL A 157 21.55 14.10 -6.13
CA VAL A 157 21.10 13.13 -7.13
C VAL A 157 22.10 13.11 -8.28
N PHE A 158 22.52 11.93 -8.69
CA PHE A 158 23.49 11.72 -9.75
C PHE A 158 22.77 11.00 -10.90
N ILE A 159 22.83 11.55 -12.10
CA ILE A 159 22.14 11.01 -13.27
C ILE A 159 23.13 10.74 -14.40
N GLU A 160 22.90 9.68 -15.15
CA GLU A 160 23.71 9.30 -16.31
C GLU A 160 22.81 8.56 -17.32
N GLU A 161 22.87 8.97 -18.59
CA GLU A 161 22.03 8.45 -19.67
C GLU A 161 20.52 8.52 -19.35
N CYS A 162 20.08 9.55 -18.63
CA CYS A 162 18.68 9.68 -18.15
C CYS A 162 17.88 10.73 -18.92
N GLN A 163 16.56 10.57 -18.97
CA GLN A 163 15.64 11.52 -19.60
C GLN A 163 14.41 11.78 -18.72
N ASP A 164 13.93 13.02 -18.72
CA ASP A 164 12.71 13.44 -17.99
C ASP A 164 12.74 13.07 -16.50
N ILE A 165 13.76 13.55 -15.78
CA ILE A 165 13.90 13.34 -14.34
C ILE A 165 13.36 14.56 -13.60
N CYS A 166 12.39 14.34 -12.72
CA CYS A 166 11.78 15.36 -11.87
C CYS A 166 12.10 15.07 -10.41
N THR A 167 12.57 16.10 -9.68
CA THR A 167 12.85 16.03 -8.25
C THR A 167 12.01 17.05 -7.50
N GLU A 168 11.37 16.62 -6.43
CA GLU A 168 10.63 17.45 -5.49
C GLU A 168 11.10 17.22 -4.06
N GLN A 169 10.89 18.25 -3.23
CA GLN A 169 11.29 18.21 -1.83
C GLN A 169 10.34 17.33 -1.02
N LEU A 170 10.88 16.32 -0.33
CA LEU A 170 10.15 15.58 0.68
C LEU A 170 10.18 16.32 2.03
N PHE A 171 9.01 16.58 2.59
CA PHE A 171 8.86 17.14 3.93
C PHE A 171 8.67 16.03 4.97
N VAL A 172 9.56 15.97 5.96
CA VAL A 172 9.53 14.96 7.02
C VAL A 172 9.51 15.68 8.37
N GLN A 173 8.52 15.36 9.21
CA GLN A 173 8.40 15.96 10.53
C GLN A 173 9.66 15.68 11.37
N GLY A 174 10.23 16.74 11.96
CA GLY A 174 11.45 16.64 12.77
C GLY A 174 12.76 16.62 11.98
N MET A 175 12.74 16.76 10.64
CA MET A 175 13.95 16.94 9.83
C MET A 175 14.06 18.38 9.32
N GLU A 176 15.25 18.96 9.42
CA GLU A 176 15.51 20.31 8.94
C GLU A 176 15.59 20.32 7.41
N THR A 177 14.75 21.12 6.77
CA THR A 177 14.67 21.23 5.30
C THR A 177 15.95 21.75 4.66
N LYS A 178 16.74 22.57 5.37
CA LYS A 178 18.02 23.14 4.90
C LYS A 178 19.08 22.08 4.56
N ASN A 179 18.96 20.89 5.14
CA ASN A 179 19.91 19.78 4.93
C ASN A 179 19.49 18.89 3.75
N ASN A 180 18.35 19.17 3.11
CA ASN A 180 17.86 18.43 1.96
C ASN A 180 18.38 19.05 0.65
N LEU A 181 19.27 18.33 -0.03
CA LEU A 181 19.87 18.69 -1.31
C LEU A 181 19.13 18.06 -2.51
N TYR A 182 17.80 17.92 -2.44
CA TYR A 182 16.97 17.31 -3.51
C TYR A 182 17.16 17.95 -4.88
N ASN A 183 17.46 19.26 -4.93
CA ASN A 183 17.66 20.04 -6.14
C ASN A 183 19.11 19.99 -6.66
N ARG A 184 20.04 19.35 -5.94
CA ARG A 184 21.45 19.23 -6.33
C ARG A 184 21.61 18.02 -7.23
N ILE A 185 21.45 18.25 -8.54
CA ILE A 185 21.54 17.22 -9.57
C ILE A 185 22.88 17.32 -10.30
N PHE A 186 23.57 16.18 -10.42
CA PHE A 186 24.82 16.04 -11.18
C PHE A 186 24.59 15.13 -12.38
N ASP A 187 24.77 15.65 -13.59
CA ASP A 187 24.60 14.90 -14.83
C ASP A 187 25.96 14.50 -15.42
N PHE A 188 26.18 13.19 -15.56
CA PHE A 188 27.40 12.59 -16.11
C PHE A 188 27.23 12.10 -17.55
N SER A 189 26.10 12.38 -18.20
CA SER A 189 25.82 11.90 -19.56
C SER A 189 26.73 12.51 -20.62
N ASN A 190 27.42 13.61 -20.32
CA ASN A 190 28.46 14.24 -21.16
C ASN A 190 29.59 14.80 -20.28
N PRO A 191 30.57 13.98 -19.86
CA PRO A 191 31.71 14.49 -19.12
C PRO A 191 32.58 15.34 -20.06
N ILE A 192 32.87 16.58 -19.65
CA ILE A 192 33.83 17.49 -20.30
C ILE A 192 35.25 17.04 -19.97
#